data_AF-A0A2A2S3W5-F1
#
_entry.id   AF-A0A2A2S3W5-F1
#
_cell.length_a   1.000
_cell.length_b   1.000
_cell.length_c   1.000
_cell.angle_alpha   90.00
_cell.angle_beta   90.00
_cell.angle_gamma   90.00
#
_symmetry.space_group_name_H-M   'P 1'
#
loop_
_entity.id
_entity.type
_entity.pdbx_description
1 polymer ?
#
loop_
_entity_poly.entity_id
_entity_poly.type
_entity_poly.pdbx_seq_one_letter_code
_entity_poly.pdbx_strand_id
1 'polypeptide(L)'
;MRVIGVYHAASGSTSGVVVDTKLILVSALKTNANSIIMAHNHPSGNLKPSPQDAEQTHKMKIACKALDIEMADHLIITNDGYYSFGDGLSHEKKNINGSIYFECQPPF
;
A
#
# COMPACT_ATOMS: atom_id res chain seq x y z
N MET A 1 14.45 -7.47 3.86
CA MET A 1 14.20 -6.34 2.93
C MET A 1 14.69 -5.05 3.60
N ARG A 2 15.25 -4.09 2.84
CA ARG A 2 15.69 -2.79 3.35
C ARG A 2 15.05 -1.68 2.51
N VAL A 3 14.49 -0.65 3.15
CA VAL A 3 13.97 0.53 2.45
C VAL A 3 15.14 1.35 1.92
N ILE A 4 15.17 1.59 0.61
CA ILE A 4 16.22 2.36 -0.07
C ILE A 4 15.76 3.78 -0.47
N GLY A 5 14.45 4.05 -0.45
CA GLY A 5 13.88 5.34 -0.79
C GLY A 5 12.37 5.38 -0.58
N VAL A 6 11.81 6.59 -0.59
CA VAL A 6 10.37 6.86 -0.52
C VAL A 6 10.03 7.82 -1.66
N TYR A 7 9.02 7.46 -2.45
CA TYR A 7 8.53 8.27 -3.56
C TYR A 7 7.08 8.66 -3.31
N HIS A 8 6.82 9.96 -3.23
CA HIS A 8 5.46 10.47 -3.13
C HIS A 8 4.81 10.47 -4.51
N ALA A 9 3.91 9.51 -4.74
CA ALA A 9 3.30 9.30 -6.06
C ALA A 9 2.24 10.35 -6.40
N ALA A 10 1.32 10.64 -5.47
CA ALA A 10 0.25 11.59 -5.68
C ALA A 10 -0.46 11.98 -4.37
N SER A 11 -1.17 13.10 -4.40
CA SER A 11 -2.18 13.47 -3.38
C SER A 11 -3.48 13.81 -4.09
N GLY A 12 -4.60 13.26 -3.62
CA GLY A 12 -5.93 13.53 -4.17
C GLY A 12 -6.89 14.12 -3.15
N SER A 13 -8.16 14.24 -3.52
CA SER A 13 -9.24 14.64 -2.63
C SER A 13 -10.05 13.41 -2.16
N THR A 14 -11.16 13.64 -1.47
CA THR A 14 -12.13 12.59 -1.11
C THR A 14 -12.69 11.81 -2.31
N SER A 15 -12.55 12.35 -3.54
CA SER A 15 -12.99 11.71 -4.78
C SER A 15 -11.98 10.70 -5.35
N GLY A 16 -10.82 10.55 -4.69
CA GLY A 16 -9.74 9.67 -5.12
C GLY A 16 -8.57 10.41 -5.75
N VAL A 17 -7.56 9.64 -6.15
CA VAL A 17 -6.33 10.14 -6.75
C VAL A 17 -5.97 9.28 -7.96
N VAL A 18 -5.55 9.93 -9.05
CA VAL A 18 -5.01 9.22 -10.22
C VAL A 18 -3.52 9.03 -10.00
N VAL A 19 -3.08 7.77 -10.03
CA VAL A 19 -1.67 7.40 -9.87
C VAL A 19 -1.11 6.93 -11.21
N ASP A 20 -0.01 7.53 -11.64
CA ASP A 20 0.67 7.10 -12.85
C ASP A 20 1.67 5.96 -12.54
N THR A 21 1.28 4.74 -12.92
CA THR A 21 2.12 3.54 -12.83
C THR A 21 3.50 3.75 -13.46
N LYS A 22 3.59 4.49 -14.57
CA LYS A 22 4.86 4.74 -15.27
C LYS A 22 5.82 5.52 -14.39
N LEU A 23 5.35 6.56 -13.69
CA LEU A 23 6.20 7.38 -12.84
C LEU A 23 6.73 6.60 -11.63
N ILE A 24 5.90 5.75 -11.03
CA ILE A 24 6.33 4.85 -9.94
C ILE A 24 7.43 3.90 -10.41
N LEU A 25 7.24 3.25 -11.56
CA LEU A 25 8.23 2.32 -12.11
C LEU A 25 9.53 3.02 -12.53
N VAL A 26 9.44 4.23 -13.09
CA VAL A 26 10.64 5.04 -13.37
C VAL A 26 11.41 5.32 -12.08
N SER A 27 10.72 5.63 -10.98
CA SER A 27 11.38 5.82 -9.68
C SER A 27 12.06 4.53 -9.22
N ALA A 28 11.34 3.40 -9.24
CA ALA A 28 11.86 2.10 -8.80
C ALA A 28 13.13 1.71 -9.58
N LEU A 29 13.07 1.80 -10.92
CA LEU A 29 14.19 1.51 -11.82
C LEU A 29 15.39 2.44 -11.58
N LYS A 30 15.17 3.75 -11.45
CA LYS A 30 16.25 4.71 -11.19
C LYS A 30 16.96 4.47 -9.86
N THR A 31 16.26 3.89 -8.89
CA THR A 31 16.83 3.53 -7.58
C THR A 31 17.38 2.11 -7.52
N ASN A 32 17.31 1.33 -8.60
CA ASN A 32 17.61 -0.11 -8.62
C ASN A 32 16.85 -0.88 -7.52
N ALA A 33 15.57 -0.56 -7.32
CA ALA A 33 14.74 -1.26 -6.34
C ALA A 33 14.40 -2.67 -6.85
N ASN A 34 14.64 -3.69 -6.02
CA ASN A 34 14.20 -5.06 -6.31
C ASN A 34 12.71 -5.28 -6.00
N SER A 35 12.16 -4.48 -5.09
CA SER A 35 10.76 -4.56 -4.69
C SER A 35 10.20 -3.18 -4.32
N ILE A 36 8.88 -3.04 -4.41
CA ILE A 36 8.15 -1.85 -3.98
C ILE A 36 7.00 -2.23 -3.03
N ILE A 37 6.68 -1.31 -2.13
CA ILE A 37 5.42 -1.31 -1.37
C ILE A 37 4.66 -0.06 -1.78
N MET A 38 3.38 -0.22 -2.15
CA MET A 38 2.47 0.92 -2.29
C MET A 38 1.75 1.16 -0.97
N ALA A 39 1.49 2.41 -0.64
CA ALA A 39 0.64 2.75 0.49
C ALA A 39 -0.19 3.99 0.18
N HIS A 40 -1.46 3.96 0.57
CA HIS A 40 -2.32 5.14 0.58
C HIS A 40 -3.16 5.16 1.85
N ASN A 41 -3.64 6.34 2.21
CA ASN A 41 -4.50 6.50 3.38
C ASN A 41 -5.97 6.58 2.97
N HIS A 42 -6.84 6.03 3.81
CA HIS A 42 -8.29 6.27 3.76
C HIS A 42 -8.66 7.28 4.85
N PRO A 43 -8.89 8.57 4.51
CA PRO A 43 -9.30 9.58 5.50
C PRO A 43 -10.61 9.25 6.22
N SER A 44 -11.45 8.40 5.61
CA SER A 44 -12.70 7.92 6.19
C SER A 44 -12.51 6.98 7.39
N GLY A 45 -11.30 6.47 7.61
CA GLY A 45 -11.02 5.45 8.63
C GLY A 45 -11.39 4.02 8.24
N ASN A 46 -11.98 3.80 7.05
CA ASN A 46 -12.38 2.48 6.60
C ASN A 46 -11.20 1.72 5.97
N LEU A 47 -10.85 0.55 6.51
CA LEU A 47 -9.78 -0.31 5.98
C LEU A 47 -10.22 -1.22 4.83
N LYS A 48 -11.52 -1.29 4.52
CA LYS A 48 -12.01 -2.09 3.40
C LYS A 48 -11.50 -1.52 2.07
N PRO A 49 -10.77 -2.32 1.25
CA PRO A 49 -10.33 -1.87 -0.07
C PRO A 49 -11.53 -1.58 -0.98
N SER A 50 -11.44 -0.48 -1.73
CA SER A 50 -12.36 -0.17 -2.81
C SER A 50 -12.08 -1.02 -4.05
N PRO A 51 -13.04 -1.13 -5.00
CA PRO A 51 -12.79 -1.76 -6.30
C PRO A 51 -11.60 -1.13 -7.04
N GLN A 52 -11.43 0.19 -6.91
CA GLN A 52 -10.35 0.94 -7.52
C GLN A 52 -8.99 0.55 -6.90
N ASP A 53 -8.93 0.35 -5.58
CA ASP A 53 -7.71 -0.11 -4.92
C ASP A 53 -7.28 -1.48 -5.45
N ALA A 54 -8.24 -2.41 -5.60
CA ALA A 54 -7.99 -3.74 -6.14
C ALA A 54 -7.52 -3.69 -7.60
N GLU A 55 -8.15 -2.86 -8.43
CA GLU A 55 -7.76 -2.66 -9.84
C GLU A 55 -6.34 -2.08 -9.95
N GLN A 56 -6.02 -1.03 -9.19
CA GLN A 56 -4.69 -0.43 -9.19
C GLN A 56 -3.63 -1.41 -8.67
N THR A 57 -3.95 -2.19 -7.63
CA THR A 57 -3.08 -3.26 -7.13
C THR A 57 -2.77 -4.26 -8.24
N HIS A 58 -3.79 -4.74 -8.94
CA HIS A 58 -3.64 -5.74 -10.00
C HIS A 58 -2.80 -5.19 -11.17
N LYS A 59 -3.11 -3.97 -11.62
CA LYS A 59 -2.36 -3.28 -12.68
C LYS A 59 -0.88 -3.10 -12.31
N MET A 60 -0.61 -2.67 -11.08
CA MET A 60 0.77 -2.49 -10.59
C MET A 60 1.51 -3.83 -10.48
N LYS A 61 0.87 -4.89 -9.96
CA LYS A 61 1.46 -6.24 -9.90
C LYS A 61 1.91 -6.73 -11.28
N ILE A 62 1.07 -6.56 -12.31
CA ILE A 62 1.40 -6.93 -13.69
C ILE A 62 2.59 -6.10 -14.19
N ALA A 63 2.56 -4.78 -13.99
CA ALA A 63 3.58 -3.88 -14.50
C ALA A 63 4.95 -4.08 -13.83
N CYS A 64 4.98 -4.32 -12.52
CA CYS A 64 6.20 -4.65 -11.79
C CYS A 64 6.79 -5.98 -12.26
N LYS A 65 5.94 -7.00 -12.44
CA LYS A 65 6.36 -8.31 -12.94
C LYS A 65 7.00 -8.23 -14.34
N ALA A 66 6.52 -7.34 -15.20
CA ALA A 66 7.10 -7.14 -16.53
C ALA A 66 8.53 -6.56 -16.51
N LEU A 67 8.98 -6.04 -15.37
CA LEU A 67 10.29 -5.43 -15.17
C LEU A 67 11.14 -6.17 -14.14
N ASP A 68 10.74 -7.38 -13.74
CA ASP A 68 11.37 -8.17 -12.67
C ASP A 68 11.48 -7.42 -11.33
N ILE A 69 10.51 -6.55 -11.05
CA ILE A 69 10.33 -5.87 -9.76
C ILE A 69 9.21 -6.59 -8.99
N GLU A 70 9.45 -6.88 -7.72
CA GLU A 70 8.43 -7.47 -6.85
C GLU A 70 7.51 -6.37 -6.29
N MET A 71 6.19 -6.55 -6.40
CA MET A 71 5.24 -5.76 -5.63
C MET A 71 4.98 -6.46 -4.30
N ALA A 72 5.77 -6.12 -3.29
CA ALA A 72 5.80 -6.80 -2.00
C ALA A 72 4.49 -6.63 -1.22
N ASP A 73 3.90 -5.43 -1.26
CA ASP A 73 2.60 -5.18 -0.64
C ASP A 73 1.91 -3.93 -1.22
N HIS A 74 0.61 -3.83 -0.96
CA HIS A 74 -0.17 -2.60 -1.02
C HIS A 74 -0.89 -2.40 0.31
N LEU A 75 -0.63 -1.28 0.97
CA LEU A 75 -1.15 -0.97 2.29
C LEU A 75 -2.20 0.14 2.22
N ILE A 76 -3.37 -0.10 2.80
CA ILE A 76 -4.35 0.95 3.10
C ILE A 76 -4.16 1.33 4.56
N ILE A 77 -3.87 2.60 4.86
CA ILE A 77 -3.54 3.06 6.21
C ILE A 77 -4.62 3.98 6.75
N THR A 78 -4.97 3.81 8.02
CA THR A 78 -5.84 4.71 8.78
C THR A 78 -5.15 5.09 10.10
N ASN A 79 -5.79 5.94 10.91
CA ASN A 79 -5.25 6.31 12.23
C ASN A 79 -5.16 5.11 13.19
N ASP A 80 -6.06 4.14 13.03
CA ASP A 80 -6.30 3.05 13.97
C ASP A 80 -5.88 1.69 13.42
N GLY A 81 -5.27 1.63 12.22
CA GLY A 81 -4.88 0.35 11.64
C GLY A 81 -4.40 0.43 10.20
N TYR A 82 -4.24 -0.74 9.58
CA TYR A 82 -3.95 -0.87 8.16
C TYR A 82 -4.57 -2.14 7.57
N TYR A 83 -4.78 -2.18 6.26
CA TYR A 83 -5.08 -3.39 5.48
C TYR A 83 -3.89 -3.71 4.58
N SER A 84 -3.51 -4.98 4.52
CA SER A 84 -2.46 -5.48 3.62
C SER A 84 -3.07 -6.32 2.50
N PHE A 85 -2.77 -5.97 1.25
CA PHE A 85 -3.10 -6.83 0.10
C PHE A 85 -2.18 -8.06 0.01
N GLY A 86 -1.06 -8.07 0.74
CA GLY A 86 -0.12 -9.18 0.84
C GLY A 86 -0.68 -10.37 1.62
N ASP A 87 -1.31 -10.11 2.77
CA ASP A 87 -1.97 -11.15 3.58
C ASP A 87 -3.50 -11.18 3.41
N GLY A 88 -4.09 -10.13 2.85
CA GLY A 88 -5.53 -9.99 2.63
C GLY A 88 -6.32 -9.62 3.89
N LEU A 89 -5.66 -9.12 4.94
CA LEU A 89 -6.23 -8.93 6.27
C LEU A 89 -6.09 -7.47 6.73
N SER A 90 -7.02 -7.06 7.60
CA SER A 90 -6.92 -5.79 8.33
C SER A 90 -6.23 -6.00 9.66
N HIS A 91 -5.51 -4.99 10.13
CA HIS A 91 -4.76 -5.01 11.38
C HIS A 91 -5.11 -3.76 12.18
N GLU A 92 -5.59 -3.94 13.40
CA GLU A 92 -6.02 -2.85 14.28
C GLU A 92 -4.94 -2.53 15.32
N LYS A 93 -4.74 -1.24 15.57
CA LYS A 93 -3.81 -0.72 16.56
C LYS A 93 -4.34 -1.00 17.98
N LYS A 94 -3.58 -1.75 18.77
CA LYS A 94 -3.81 -1.98 20.20
C LYS A 94 -2.72 -1.32 21.03
N ASN A 95 -3.09 -0.79 22.19
CA ASN A 95 -2.13 -0.32 23.20
C ASN A 95 -2.13 -1.30 24.36
N ILE A 96 -1.02 -1.98 24.57
CA ILE A 96 -0.84 -2.96 25.64
C ILE A 96 0.35 -2.50 26.48
N ASN A 97 0.10 -2.13 27.73
CA ASN A 97 1.12 -1.66 28.68
C ASN A 97 1.99 -0.51 28.14
N GLY A 98 1.40 0.42 27.38
CA GLY A 98 2.10 1.57 26.80
C GLY A 98 2.83 1.27 25.48
N SER A 99 2.83 0.02 25.02
CA SER A 99 3.39 -0.38 23.74
C SER A 99 2.29 -0.55 22.69
N ILE A 100 2.57 -0.11 21.46
CA ILE A 100 1.64 -0.22 20.33
C ILE A 100 1.88 -1.55 19.60
N TYR A 101 0.81 -2.31 19.41
CA TYR A 101 0.77 -3.54 18.64
C TYR A 101 -0.28 -3.45 17.54
N PHE A 102 -0.16 -4.27 16.51
CA PHE A 102 -1.17 -4.43 15.46
C PHE A 102 -1.71 -5.86 15.54
N GLU A 103 -3.01 -5.98 15.71
CA GLU A 103 -3.70 -7.26 15.84
C GLU A 103 -4.52 -7.53 14.58
N CYS A 104 -4.30 -8.70 13.98
CA CYS A 104 -5.03 -9.15 12.81
C CYS A 104 -6.52 -9.27 13.12
N GLN A 105 -7.35 -8.69 12.26
CA GLN A 105 -8.80 -8.74 12.34
C GLN A 105 -9.36 -9.81 11.40
N PRO A 106 -10.55 -10.35 11.68
CA PRO A 106 -11.27 -11.19 10.73
C PRO A 106 -11.48 -10.47 9.39
N PRO A 107 -11.50 -11.21 8.26
CA PRO A 107 -11.83 -10.62 6.97
C PRO A 107 -13.29 -10.10 6.96
N PHE A 108 -13.52 -9.05 6.16
CA PHE A 108 -14.85 -8.46 5.93
C PHE A 108 -15.69 -9.29 4.95
#